data_AF-A0A9W8HK80-F1
#
_entry.id   AF-A0A9W8HK80-F1
#
_cell.length_a   1.000
_cell.length_b   1.000
_cell.length_c   1.000
_cell.angle_alpha   90.00
_cell.angle_beta   90.00
_cell.angle_gamma   90.00
#
_symmetry.space_group_name_H-M   'P 1'
#
loop_
_entity.id
_entity.type
_entity.pdbx_description
1 polymer ?
#
loop_
_entity_poly.entity_id
_entity_poly.type
_entity_poly.pdbx_seq_one_letter_code
_entity_poly.pdbx_strand_id
1 'polypeptide(L)'
;MADDTVLVDWEPGTRNYRIRVWVVAGVGVVYTLFVAATLVLFVLRARNRHSGLQKHSVLLVLIQAAGCYLVGVDGLVTAALNNWACFGKLWLFNMGFVMSLGAILARAFRLLVVYRVHELSSKLSYSNNSPVPAADGAARANCFWQPYALPDEAAARMSSEVLAVRITAAAAGEPAGHKRWSFAHGGLTVMHPRKDDLYQLRKYRRLLPYVSDRMLVMFISAAMVAAAVLSLVVNATDHQFAMRPVNTVCSFIWGFLPITAIISVCFFIVFPLFLWRLRNHRDAYGIRHDLIICDTVGIGVLALTLVWVQVLHETQQIWPGLSYIWLYAILIHISSVFVPLVRAYRHSKSTAAADAAAAAAAAGNFAPSSAQPHSTATDRQAATASAPVAAPSHPLRRQAAFTAALDNPTEYQRIRAFAVSCLCTELTAFLEKYQALKAETLALSLSAKKVQDMPTTSIMLSIVDAMAAAAPALGTSTRSMQFPRELADTIKSVYWDFVDPSSYSSLNASPTVARHIKSKIDSNDLPITLLDELRDEVLAMLYTDVYTRYIRRQQI
;
A
#
# COMPACT_ATOMS: atom_id res chain seq x y z
N MET A 1 -46.40 19.11 34.40
CA MET A 1 -46.46 17.74 34.96
C MET A 1 -46.28 16.78 33.81
N ALA A 2 -45.02 16.53 33.45
CA ALA A 2 -44.73 15.37 32.61
C ALA A 2 -45.00 14.13 33.46
N ASP A 3 -45.52 13.10 32.84
CA ASP A 3 -46.06 11.90 33.50
C ASP A 3 -44.89 11.09 34.10
N ASP A 4 -44.64 11.23 35.41
CA ASP A 4 -43.58 10.50 36.14
C ASP A 4 -43.70 8.97 36.00
N THR A 5 -44.84 8.48 35.51
CA THR A 5 -45.11 7.06 35.25
C THR A 5 -44.15 6.44 34.22
N VAL A 6 -43.63 7.19 33.25
CA VAL A 6 -42.73 6.66 32.20
C VAL A 6 -41.38 6.23 32.79
N LEU A 7 -40.91 6.88 33.86
CA LEU A 7 -39.61 6.61 34.47
C LEU A 7 -39.64 5.36 35.37
N VAL A 8 -40.76 5.11 36.05
CA VAL A 8 -40.94 3.96 36.96
C VAL A 8 -40.76 2.63 36.21
N ASP A 9 -41.12 2.59 34.93
CA ASP A 9 -41.05 1.37 34.13
C ASP A 9 -39.63 0.84 33.86
N TRP A 10 -38.58 1.65 34.05
CA TRP A 10 -37.19 1.28 33.73
C TRP A 10 -36.30 1.03 34.95
N GLU A 11 -36.87 0.99 36.15
CA GLU A 11 -36.12 0.74 37.38
C GLU A 11 -35.65 -0.72 37.54
N PRO A 12 -34.54 -0.97 38.26
CA PRO A 12 -34.10 -2.32 38.58
C PRO A 12 -35.21 -3.15 39.24
N GLY A 13 -35.64 -4.21 38.57
CA GLY A 13 -36.68 -5.12 39.07
C GLY A 13 -37.91 -5.19 38.17
N THR A 14 -38.18 -4.13 37.40
CA THR A 14 -39.31 -4.08 36.45
C THR A 14 -39.13 -5.06 35.28
N ARG A 15 -40.23 -5.34 34.58
CA ARG A 15 -40.22 -6.21 33.39
C ARG A 15 -39.40 -5.59 32.26
N ASN A 16 -39.54 -4.30 31.99
CA ASN A 16 -38.84 -3.62 30.89
C ASN A 16 -37.33 -3.56 31.14
N TYR A 17 -36.91 -3.31 32.39
CA TYR A 17 -35.50 -3.38 32.77
C TYR A 17 -34.90 -4.77 32.49
N ARG A 18 -35.59 -5.86 32.90
CA ARG A 18 -35.13 -7.23 32.63
C ARG A 18 -35.00 -7.49 31.13
N ILE A 19 -35.99 -7.09 30.33
CA ILE A 19 -35.97 -7.26 28.87
C ILE A 19 -34.74 -6.54 28.28
N ARG A 20 -34.51 -5.28 28.67
CA ARG A 20 -33.34 -4.51 28.21
C ARG A 20 -32.02 -5.20 28.56
N VAL A 21 -31.86 -5.64 29.82
CA VAL A 21 -30.67 -6.35 30.26
C VAL A 21 -30.43 -7.60 29.40
N TRP A 22 -31.45 -8.43 29.18
CA TRP A 22 -31.33 -9.63 28.35
C TRP A 22 -30.98 -9.32 26.89
N VAL A 23 -31.63 -8.31 26.30
CA VAL A 23 -31.36 -7.88 24.92
C VAL A 23 -29.93 -7.36 24.78
N VAL A 24 -29.51 -6.42 25.63
CA VAL A 24 -28.17 -5.82 25.57
C VAL A 24 -27.09 -6.85 25.91
N ALA A 25 -27.32 -7.73 26.88
CA ALA A 25 -26.41 -8.85 27.17
C ALA A 25 -26.29 -9.80 25.98
N GLY A 26 -27.39 -10.14 25.32
CA GLY A 26 -27.39 -10.94 24.10
C GLY A 26 -26.57 -10.29 22.97
N VAL A 27 -26.76 -8.98 22.75
CA VAL A 27 -25.93 -8.19 21.81
C VAL A 27 -24.46 -8.22 22.23
N GLY A 28 -24.17 -8.12 23.53
CA GLY A 28 -22.80 -8.18 24.05
C GLY A 28 -22.12 -9.52 23.84
N VAL A 29 -22.84 -10.64 23.96
CA VAL A 29 -22.34 -11.98 23.63
C VAL A 29 -22.02 -12.08 22.14
N VAL A 30 -22.94 -11.65 21.27
CA VAL A 30 -22.72 -11.65 19.81
C VAL A 30 -21.52 -10.76 19.44
N TYR A 31 -21.43 -9.56 20.02
CA TYR A 31 -20.31 -8.65 19.82
C TYR A 31 -18.98 -9.28 20.24
N THR A 32 -18.93 -9.91 21.42
CA THR A 32 -17.72 -10.57 21.93
C THR A 32 -17.29 -11.72 21.02
N LEU A 33 -18.23 -12.57 20.60
CA LEU A 33 -17.95 -13.67 19.66
C LEU A 33 -17.46 -13.14 18.31
N PHE A 34 -18.08 -12.08 17.79
CA PHE A 34 -17.67 -11.45 16.54
C PHE A 34 -16.23 -10.90 16.62
N VAL A 35 -15.91 -10.14 17.66
CA VAL A 35 -14.56 -9.59 17.87
C VAL A 35 -13.55 -10.71 18.03
N ALA A 36 -13.82 -11.71 18.88
CA ALA A 36 -12.92 -12.83 19.11
C ALA A 36 -12.67 -13.65 17.83
N ALA A 37 -13.74 -14.04 17.12
CA ALA A 37 -13.63 -14.85 15.91
C ALA A 37 -12.85 -14.12 14.81
N THR A 38 -13.16 -12.85 14.56
CA THR A 38 -12.46 -12.05 13.55
C THR A 38 -11.01 -11.77 13.94
N LEU A 39 -10.71 -11.57 15.23
CA LEU A 39 -9.34 -11.39 15.72
C LEU A 39 -8.51 -12.67 15.56
N VAL A 40 -9.07 -13.83 15.94
CA VAL A 40 -8.41 -15.13 15.77
C VAL A 40 -8.13 -15.40 14.30
N LEU A 41 -9.12 -15.21 13.42
CA LEU A 41 -8.94 -15.36 11.98
C LEU A 41 -7.89 -14.38 11.42
N PHE A 42 -7.88 -13.15 11.90
CA PHE A 42 -6.88 -12.14 11.54
C PHE A 42 -5.47 -12.58 11.93
N VAL A 43 -5.26 -13.05 13.17
CA VAL A 43 -3.96 -13.54 13.65
C VAL A 43 -3.50 -14.77 12.89
N LEU A 44 -4.38 -15.77 12.74
CA LEU A 44 -4.08 -17.00 12.00
C LEU A 44 -3.68 -16.67 10.55
N ARG A 45 -4.37 -15.72 9.92
CA ARG A 45 -4.08 -15.32 8.54
C ARG A 45 -2.81 -14.47 8.45
N ALA A 46 -2.59 -13.56 9.39
CA ALA A 46 -1.40 -12.71 9.43
C ALA A 46 -0.11 -13.51 9.71
N ARG A 47 -0.22 -14.71 10.31
CA ARG A 47 0.91 -15.64 10.46
C ARG A 47 1.45 -16.11 9.11
N ASN A 48 0.63 -16.13 8.04
CA ASN A 48 1.09 -16.45 6.69
C ASN A 48 1.88 -15.27 6.13
N ARG A 49 3.19 -15.46 5.91
CA ARG A 49 4.11 -14.43 5.39
C ARG A 49 3.67 -13.83 4.06
N HIS A 50 3.09 -14.66 3.19
CA HIS A 50 2.58 -14.22 1.89
C HIS A 50 1.27 -13.43 1.95
N SER A 51 0.66 -13.28 3.12
CA SER A 51 -0.56 -12.49 3.24
C SER A 51 -0.21 -11.00 3.20
N GLY A 52 -0.95 -10.23 2.39
CA GLY A 52 -0.85 -8.76 2.40
C GLY A 52 -1.17 -8.13 3.77
N LEU A 53 -1.69 -8.92 4.72
CA LEU A 53 -1.93 -8.51 6.11
C LEU A 53 -0.64 -8.20 6.87
N GLN A 54 0.50 -8.81 6.53
CA GLN A 54 1.77 -8.50 7.22
C GLN A 54 2.26 -7.08 6.99
N LYS A 55 1.77 -6.44 5.92
CA LYS A 55 2.07 -5.03 5.63
C LYS A 55 1.30 -4.09 6.58
N HIS A 56 0.21 -4.58 7.17
CA HIS A 56 -0.39 -3.93 8.33
C HIS A 56 0.41 -4.30 9.57
N SER A 57 0.67 -3.34 10.46
CA SER A 57 1.23 -3.64 11.78
C SER A 57 0.23 -4.51 12.55
N VAL A 58 0.46 -5.83 12.54
CA VAL A 58 -0.42 -6.81 13.20
C VAL A 58 -0.58 -6.44 14.67
N LEU A 59 0.53 -6.14 15.35
CA LEU A 59 0.53 -5.83 16.78
C LEU A 59 -0.26 -4.55 17.11
N LEU A 60 -0.14 -3.49 16.30
CA LEU A 60 -0.94 -2.27 16.51
C LEU A 60 -2.43 -2.52 16.25
N VAL A 61 -2.79 -3.34 15.26
CA VAL A 61 -4.18 -3.72 15.01
C VAL A 61 -4.76 -4.54 16.17
N LEU A 62 -3.97 -5.43 16.77
CA LEU A 62 -4.40 -6.19 17.96
C LEU A 62 -4.63 -5.28 19.16
N ILE A 63 -3.73 -4.33 19.43
CA ILE A 63 -3.89 -3.34 20.50
C ILE A 63 -5.13 -2.49 20.26
N GLN A 64 -5.36 -2.05 19.02
CA GLN A 64 -6.55 -1.30 18.67
C GLN A 64 -7.83 -2.12 18.91
N ALA A 65 -7.87 -3.36 18.42
CA ALA A 65 -9.03 -4.24 18.59
C ALA A 65 -9.32 -4.52 20.07
N ALA A 66 -8.28 -4.73 20.89
CA ALA A 66 -8.42 -4.86 22.33
C ALA A 66 -8.96 -3.58 22.97
N GLY A 67 -8.45 -2.41 22.58
CA GLY A 67 -8.98 -1.12 23.02
C GLY A 67 -10.46 -0.93 22.65
N CYS A 68 -10.83 -1.20 21.39
CA CYS A 68 -12.21 -1.16 20.93
C CYS A 68 -13.09 -2.14 21.70
N TYR A 69 -12.59 -3.35 22.02
CA TYR A 69 -13.33 -4.31 22.83
C TYR A 69 -13.61 -3.78 24.24
N LEU A 70 -12.60 -3.23 24.94
CA LEU A 70 -12.78 -2.67 26.28
C LEU A 70 -13.81 -1.54 26.30
N VAL A 71 -13.69 -0.60 25.34
CA VAL A 71 -14.62 0.52 25.18
C VAL A 71 -16.03 0.05 24.79
N GLY A 72 -16.13 -0.93 23.90
CA GLY A 72 -17.40 -1.50 23.45
C GLY A 72 -18.12 -2.26 24.56
N VAL A 73 -17.39 -3.03 25.36
CA VAL A 73 -17.92 -3.71 26.56
C VAL A 73 -18.39 -2.69 27.58
N ASP A 74 -17.63 -1.62 27.84
CA ASP A 74 -18.06 -0.57 28.77
C ASP A 74 -19.38 0.09 28.35
N GLY A 75 -19.51 0.42 27.06
CA GLY A 75 -20.74 0.99 26.49
C GLY A 75 -21.94 0.04 26.62
N LEU A 76 -21.74 -1.26 26.35
CA LEU A 76 -22.79 -2.28 26.46
C LEU A 76 -23.17 -2.56 27.92
N VAL A 77 -22.19 -2.71 28.82
CA VAL A 77 -22.44 -2.95 30.25
C VAL A 77 -23.16 -1.76 30.86
N THR A 78 -22.77 -0.53 30.49
CA THR A 78 -23.47 0.67 30.95
C THR A 78 -24.89 0.76 30.38
N ALA A 79 -25.12 0.34 29.13
CA ALA A 79 -26.46 0.26 28.55
C ALA A 79 -27.34 -0.83 29.16
N ALA A 80 -26.74 -1.95 29.60
CA ALA A 80 -27.46 -3.02 30.27
C ALA A 80 -27.79 -2.64 31.73
N LEU A 81 -26.78 -2.15 32.47
CA LEU A 81 -26.82 -1.94 33.91
C LEU A 81 -26.79 -0.44 34.24
N ASN A 82 -27.93 0.11 34.66
CA ASN A 82 -27.99 1.51 35.14
C ASN A 82 -27.04 1.74 36.33
N ASN A 83 -26.88 0.73 37.18
CA ASN A 83 -26.07 0.78 38.40
C ASN A 83 -24.65 0.19 38.21
N TRP A 84 -24.04 0.38 37.05
CA TRP A 84 -22.66 -0.04 36.82
C TRP A 84 -21.66 0.82 37.61
N ALA A 85 -20.69 0.16 38.25
CA ALA A 85 -19.73 0.80 39.17
C ALA A 85 -18.90 1.88 38.46
N CYS A 86 -18.79 3.06 39.08
CA CYS A 86 -18.13 4.21 38.47
C CYS A 86 -16.65 3.98 38.20
N PHE A 87 -15.94 3.29 39.09
CA PHE A 87 -14.53 2.94 38.86
C PHE A 87 -14.39 2.02 37.63
N GLY A 88 -15.32 1.08 37.41
CA GLY A 88 -15.31 0.19 36.24
C GLY A 88 -15.42 0.97 34.94
N LYS A 89 -16.36 1.93 34.90
CA LYS A 89 -16.53 2.88 33.77
C LYS A 89 -15.25 3.65 33.51
N LEU A 90 -14.68 4.27 34.54
CA LEU A 90 -13.46 5.07 34.42
C LEU A 90 -12.30 4.26 33.83
N TRP A 91 -12.07 3.05 34.33
CA TRP A 91 -10.95 2.22 33.90
C TRP A 91 -11.11 1.70 32.48
N LEU A 92 -12.26 1.11 32.15
CA LEU A 92 -12.48 0.57 30.80
C LEU A 92 -12.48 1.68 29.74
N PHE A 93 -13.11 2.82 30.05
CA PHE A 93 -13.10 3.99 29.19
C PHE A 93 -11.68 4.50 28.97
N ASN A 94 -10.93 4.77 30.05
CA ASN A 94 -9.60 5.36 29.95
C ASN A 94 -8.61 4.45 29.23
N MET A 95 -8.54 3.17 29.62
CA MET A 95 -7.64 2.21 29.01
C MET A 95 -8.02 1.95 27.55
N GLY A 96 -9.29 1.70 27.30
CA GLY A 96 -9.76 1.34 25.99
C GLY A 96 -9.56 2.46 24.95
N PHE A 97 -9.82 3.73 25.33
CA PHE A 97 -9.56 4.87 24.44
C PHE A 97 -8.07 5.12 24.22
N VAL A 98 -7.23 5.00 25.25
CA VAL A 98 -5.77 5.17 25.09
C VAL A 98 -5.18 4.09 24.19
N MET A 99 -5.60 2.83 24.34
CA MET A 99 -5.18 1.74 23.44
C MET A 99 -5.64 1.98 22.00
N SER A 100 -6.93 2.26 21.81
CA SER A 100 -7.53 2.41 20.47
C SER A 100 -7.01 3.64 19.74
N LEU A 101 -7.06 4.83 20.35
CA LEU A 101 -6.56 6.07 19.74
C LEU A 101 -5.04 6.06 19.58
N GLY A 102 -4.31 5.55 20.58
CA GLY A 102 -2.87 5.39 20.51
C GLY A 102 -2.44 4.53 19.32
N ALA A 103 -3.13 3.41 19.09
CA ALA A 103 -2.88 2.55 17.94
C ALA A 103 -3.24 3.21 16.60
N ILE A 104 -4.36 3.95 16.52
CA ILE A 104 -4.74 4.69 15.31
C ILE A 104 -3.69 5.77 14.98
N LEU A 105 -3.27 6.56 15.98
CA LEU A 105 -2.22 7.58 15.83
C LEU A 105 -0.89 6.97 15.42
N ALA A 106 -0.49 5.86 16.04
CA ALA A 106 0.73 5.13 15.69
C ALA A 106 0.71 4.65 14.22
N ARG A 107 -0.43 4.11 13.75
CA ARG A 107 -0.60 3.69 12.35
C ARG A 107 -0.55 4.87 11.38
N ALA A 108 -1.22 5.98 11.70
CA ALA A 108 -1.20 7.20 10.88
C ALA A 108 0.21 7.80 10.79
N PHE A 109 0.92 7.90 11.91
CA PHE A 109 2.28 8.39 11.98
C PHE A 109 3.24 7.49 11.21
N ARG A 110 3.12 6.15 11.37
CA ARG A 110 3.91 5.18 10.62
C ARG A 110 3.72 5.35 9.12
N LEU A 111 2.48 5.41 8.65
CA LEU A 111 2.17 5.59 7.24
C LEU A 111 2.78 6.89 6.69
N LEU A 112 2.71 7.98 7.44
CA LEU A 112 3.25 9.27 7.02
C LEU A 112 4.78 9.23 6.85
N VAL A 113 5.51 8.66 7.82
CA VAL A 113 6.98 8.58 7.77
C VAL A 113 7.44 7.65 6.65
N VAL A 114 6.86 6.44 6.58
CA VAL A 114 7.15 5.44 5.54
C VAL A 114 6.96 6.05 4.15
N TYR A 115 5.82 6.71 3.94
CA TYR A 115 5.51 7.36 2.67
C TYR A 115 6.54 8.42 2.29
N ARG A 116 6.92 9.31 3.24
CA ARG A 116 7.88 10.39 2.96
C ARG A 116 9.28 9.88 2.64
N VAL A 117 9.72 8.81 3.30
CA VAL A 117 11.00 8.15 2.97
C VAL A 117 10.96 7.62 1.53
N HIS A 118 9.89 6.93 1.14
CA HIS A 118 9.75 6.40 -0.22
C HIS A 118 9.67 7.51 -1.28
N GLU A 119 8.88 8.54 -1.04
CA GLU A 119 8.74 9.67 -1.96
C GLU A 119 10.10 10.34 -2.21
N LEU A 120 10.83 10.69 -1.14
CA LEU A 120 12.12 11.37 -1.26
C LEU A 120 13.20 10.46 -1.86
N SER A 121 13.24 9.18 -1.47
CA SER A 121 14.17 8.21 -2.04
C SER A 121 13.95 8.08 -3.54
N SER A 122 12.70 8.02 -4.00
CA SER A 122 12.39 7.89 -5.42
C SER A 122 12.83 9.11 -6.25
N LYS A 123 12.66 10.33 -5.70
CA LYS A 123 13.10 11.58 -6.36
C LYS A 123 14.62 11.63 -6.50
N LEU A 124 15.35 11.18 -5.47
CA LEU A 124 16.81 11.15 -5.48
C LEU A 124 17.37 10.10 -6.43
N SER A 125 16.78 8.90 -6.46
CA SER A 125 17.15 7.87 -7.44
C SER A 125 16.89 8.32 -8.87
N TYR A 126 15.82 9.08 -9.12
CA TYR A 126 15.54 9.66 -10.44
C TYR A 126 16.57 10.71 -10.84
N SER A 127 16.96 11.59 -9.92
CA SER A 127 17.92 12.66 -10.17
C SER A 127 19.32 12.11 -10.48
N ASN A 128 19.74 11.03 -9.82
CA ASN A 128 21.05 10.39 -10.08
C ASN A 128 21.11 9.64 -11.43
N ASN A 129 19.97 9.12 -11.91
CA ASN A 129 19.91 8.33 -13.15
C ASN A 129 19.56 9.17 -14.39
N SER A 130 19.33 10.47 -14.25
CA SER A 130 19.10 11.34 -15.39
C SER A 130 20.42 11.51 -16.16
N PRO A 131 20.49 11.11 -17.45
CA PRO A 131 21.71 11.22 -18.22
C PRO A 131 22.16 12.67 -18.20
N VAL A 132 23.36 12.92 -17.69
CA VAL A 132 23.99 14.24 -17.80
C VAL A 132 24.02 14.53 -19.29
N PRO A 133 23.30 15.56 -19.80
CA PRO A 133 23.40 15.92 -21.19
C PRO A 133 24.88 16.14 -21.44
N ALA A 134 25.47 15.32 -22.30
CA ALA A 134 26.88 15.39 -22.64
C ALA A 134 27.17 16.86 -22.92
N ALA A 135 28.01 17.47 -22.10
CA ALA A 135 28.26 18.90 -22.17
C ALA A 135 28.74 19.19 -23.60
N ASP A 136 27.89 19.81 -24.40
CA ASP A 136 28.19 20.29 -25.73
C ASP A 136 29.31 21.31 -25.59
N GLY A 137 30.53 20.82 -25.71
CA GLY A 137 31.76 21.53 -25.40
C GLY A 137 32.91 21.00 -26.24
N ALA A 138 32.75 21.11 -27.57
CA ALA A 138 33.82 21.19 -28.57
C ALA A 138 34.62 19.91 -28.90
N ALA A 139 34.07 19.09 -29.80
CA ALA A 139 34.76 18.58 -30.99
C ALA A 139 33.66 18.01 -31.94
N ARG A 140 33.17 18.72 -32.95
CA ARG A 140 33.83 18.88 -34.26
C ARG A 140 34.73 17.68 -34.66
N ALA A 141 34.17 16.47 -34.60
CA ALA A 141 34.64 15.36 -35.41
C ALA A 141 33.44 14.65 -36.02
N ASN A 142 33.39 14.70 -37.35
CA ASN A 142 32.42 14.10 -38.26
C ASN A 142 31.89 12.72 -37.79
N CYS A 143 30.65 12.69 -37.28
CA CYS A 143 29.77 11.54 -37.46
C CYS A 143 28.64 11.96 -38.40
N PHE A 144 29.00 11.87 -39.67
CA PHE A 144 28.13 11.89 -40.84
C PHE A 144 27.24 10.64 -40.80
N TRP A 145 26.09 10.71 -40.13
CA TRP A 145 24.98 9.81 -40.41
C TRP A 145 24.09 10.49 -41.44
N GLN A 146 24.37 10.15 -42.70
CA GLN A 146 23.51 10.43 -43.86
C GLN A 146 22.22 9.58 -43.81
N PRO A 147 21.23 9.85 -44.67
CA PRO A 147 19.82 9.78 -44.35
C PRO A 147 19.19 8.45 -44.78
N TYR A 148 17.98 8.22 -44.26
CA TYR A 148 17.02 7.24 -44.73
C TYR A 148 16.98 7.12 -46.26
N ALA A 149 17.41 5.97 -46.78
CA ALA A 149 16.98 5.47 -48.08
C ALA A 149 15.57 4.89 -47.91
N LEU A 150 14.58 5.57 -48.49
CA LEU A 150 13.27 5.00 -48.81
C LEU A 150 13.44 3.99 -49.96
N PRO A 151 12.73 2.85 -49.95
CA PRO A 151 12.62 2.01 -51.14
C PRO A 151 11.74 2.70 -52.19
N ASP A 152 12.26 2.78 -53.41
CA ASP A 152 11.51 3.02 -54.64
C ASP A 152 10.49 1.91 -54.86
N GLU A 153 9.20 2.19 -54.67
CA GLU A 153 8.06 1.61 -55.41
C GLU A 153 6.74 2.14 -54.81
N ALA A 154 6.25 3.30 -55.28
CA ALA A 154 4.82 3.67 -55.31
C ALA A 154 4.56 5.15 -55.72
N ALA A 155 5.42 5.77 -56.53
CA ALA A 155 5.18 7.13 -57.06
C ALA A 155 4.81 7.09 -58.55
N ALA A 156 3.63 6.54 -58.86
CA ALA A 156 2.97 6.75 -60.15
C ALA A 156 1.45 6.63 -59.99
N ARG A 157 0.81 7.72 -59.53
CA ARG A 157 -0.58 8.16 -59.82
C ARG A 157 -1.10 9.04 -58.69
N MET A 158 -0.96 10.35 -58.85
CA MET A 158 -2.08 11.31 -58.80
C MET A 158 -1.51 12.72 -58.85
N SER A 159 -1.26 13.14 -60.08
CA SER A 159 -1.40 14.52 -60.52
C SER A 159 -2.85 14.99 -60.39
N SER A 160 -3.03 16.31 -60.24
CA SER A 160 -4.30 17.08 -60.31
C SER A 160 -5.01 17.13 -58.95
N GLU A 161 -5.15 18.25 -58.24
CA GLU A 161 -5.51 19.60 -58.68
C GLU A 161 -5.02 20.70 -57.70
N VAL A 162 -5.04 21.93 -58.22
CA VAL A 162 -5.08 23.25 -57.54
C VAL A 162 -3.75 23.91 -57.14
N LEU A 163 -3.04 24.28 -58.21
CA LEU A 163 -2.45 25.61 -58.45
C LEU A 163 -3.45 26.73 -58.08
N ALA A 164 -3.18 27.66 -57.16
CA ALA A 164 -2.70 29.04 -57.37
C ALA A 164 -3.28 29.86 -56.19
N VAL A 165 -2.57 30.76 -55.52
CA VAL A 165 -2.47 32.18 -55.91
C VAL A 165 -1.25 32.81 -55.22
N ARG A 166 -0.43 33.48 -56.03
CA ARG A 166 0.66 34.37 -55.65
C ARG A 166 0.11 35.78 -55.34
N ILE A 167 0.68 36.38 -54.29
CA ILE A 167 1.21 37.77 -54.20
C ILE A 167 0.27 38.93 -54.59
N THR A 168 -0.09 39.76 -53.60
CA THR A 168 0.34 41.17 -53.41
C THR A 168 -0.50 41.81 -52.31
N ALA A 169 0.10 42.47 -51.32
CA ALA A 169 -0.26 43.83 -50.88
C ALA A 169 0.55 44.24 -49.65
N ALA A 170 1.28 45.33 -49.82
CA ALA A 170 1.88 46.12 -48.77
C ALA A 170 0.81 46.94 -48.02
N ALA A 171 1.22 47.44 -46.85
CA ALA A 171 0.75 48.66 -46.18
C ALA A 171 -0.71 48.71 -45.69
N ALA A 172 -0.90 48.41 -44.41
CA ALA A 172 -1.89 49.08 -43.55
C ALA A 172 -1.44 48.95 -42.08
N GLY A 173 -1.56 50.04 -41.32
CA GLY A 173 -1.08 50.16 -39.95
C GLY A 173 -2.01 49.61 -38.87
N GLU A 174 -1.43 49.48 -37.66
CA GLU A 174 -2.03 49.33 -36.32
C GLU A 174 -2.99 48.15 -36.04
N PRO A 175 -3.25 47.76 -34.75
CA PRO A 175 -2.74 48.30 -33.48
C PRO A 175 -2.08 47.25 -32.54
N ALA A 176 -1.51 47.78 -31.47
CA ALA A 176 -0.98 47.08 -30.31
C ALA A 176 -1.94 46.00 -29.76
N GLY A 177 -1.41 44.81 -29.45
CA GLY A 177 -2.17 43.78 -28.73
C GLY A 177 -1.80 42.32 -28.95
N HIS A 178 -0.60 41.99 -29.44
CA HIS A 178 -0.17 40.60 -29.52
C HIS A 178 0.67 40.19 -28.31
N LYS A 179 0.02 39.43 -27.40
CA LYS A 179 0.70 38.54 -26.46
C LYS A 179 1.65 37.66 -27.26
N ARG A 180 2.93 38.02 -27.20
CA ARG A 180 4.06 37.24 -27.69
C ARG A 180 4.02 35.88 -26.97
N TRP A 181 3.49 34.87 -27.65
CA TRP A 181 3.77 33.48 -27.29
C TRP A 181 5.24 33.25 -27.59
N SER A 182 6.10 33.58 -26.62
CA SER A 182 7.47 33.10 -26.60
C SER A 182 7.38 31.58 -26.50
N PHE A 183 7.59 30.90 -27.62
CA PHE A 183 8.02 29.51 -27.63
C PHE A 183 9.34 29.47 -26.87
N ALA A 184 9.26 29.23 -25.56
CA ALA A 184 10.40 28.93 -24.74
C ALA A 184 11.04 27.68 -25.34
N HIS A 185 12.22 27.84 -25.93
CA HIS A 185 13.08 26.72 -26.24
C HIS A 185 13.17 25.85 -25.00
N GLY A 186 12.67 24.61 -25.13
CA GLY A 186 12.63 23.60 -24.07
C GLY A 186 14.04 23.17 -23.69
N GLY A 187 14.79 24.05 -23.04
CA GLY A 187 15.98 23.71 -22.30
C GLY A 187 15.55 22.79 -21.18
N LEU A 188 15.84 21.51 -21.33
CA LEU A 188 15.65 20.49 -20.31
C LEU A 188 16.57 20.86 -19.13
N THR A 189 16.08 21.69 -18.21
CA THR A 189 16.82 22.04 -16.99
C THR A 189 16.98 20.77 -16.19
N VAL A 190 18.18 20.21 -16.20
CA VAL A 190 18.58 19.09 -15.33
C VAL A 190 18.29 19.53 -13.89
N MET A 191 17.25 18.97 -13.29
CA MET A 191 16.96 19.21 -11.88
C MET A 191 18.04 18.53 -11.06
N HIS A 192 19.06 19.29 -10.67
CA HIS A 192 19.96 18.87 -9.62
C HIS A 192 19.14 18.60 -8.35
N PRO A 193 19.45 17.51 -7.63
CA PRO A 193 18.73 17.17 -6.43
C PRO A 193 18.97 18.31 -5.44
N ARG A 194 17.89 18.97 -5.03
CA ARG A 194 17.95 20.12 -4.14
C ARG A 194 18.58 19.61 -2.83
N LYS A 195 19.59 20.32 -2.29
CA LYS A 195 20.22 19.95 -0.99
C LYS A 195 19.16 19.71 0.11
N ASP A 196 18.03 20.41 -0.01
CA ASP A 196 16.84 20.27 0.82
C ASP A 196 16.27 18.84 0.81
N ASP A 197 16.20 18.15 -0.33
CA ASP A 197 15.62 16.80 -0.43
C ASP A 197 16.48 15.75 0.28
N LEU A 198 17.81 15.84 0.16
CA LEU A 198 18.75 14.98 0.89
C LEU A 198 18.67 15.22 2.40
N TYR A 199 18.56 16.49 2.81
CA TYR A 199 18.38 16.84 4.23
C TYR A 199 17.06 16.28 4.77
N GLN A 200 15.96 16.42 4.04
CA GLN A 200 14.66 15.85 4.42
C GLN A 200 14.71 14.32 4.47
N LEU A 201 15.33 13.66 3.50
CA LEU A 201 15.45 12.20 3.52
C LEU A 201 16.22 11.74 4.75
N ARG A 202 17.35 12.40 5.06
CA ARG A 202 18.13 12.09 6.27
C ARG A 202 17.31 12.32 7.54
N LYS A 203 16.50 13.38 7.60
CA LYS A 203 15.59 13.65 8.72
C LYS A 203 14.56 12.53 8.91
N TYR A 204 13.86 12.12 7.85
CA TYR A 204 12.86 11.05 7.94
C TYR A 204 13.49 9.67 8.19
N ARG A 205 14.67 9.40 7.64
CA ARG A 205 15.42 8.16 7.92
C ARG A 205 15.84 8.06 9.39
N ARG A 206 16.14 9.18 10.06
CA ARG A 206 16.36 9.21 11.52
C ARG A 206 15.09 8.93 12.32
N LEU A 207 13.90 9.22 11.77
CA LEU A 207 12.61 8.93 12.42
C LEU A 207 12.19 7.46 12.26
N LEU A 208 12.74 6.75 11.27
CA LEU A 208 12.34 5.39 10.94
C LEU A 208 12.46 4.38 12.10
N PRO A 209 13.51 4.41 12.95
CA PRO A 209 13.59 3.53 14.12
C PRO A 209 12.47 3.77 15.15
N TYR A 210 12.05 5.03 15.31
CA TYR A 210 10.95 5.42 16.21
C TYR A 210 9.58 4.99 15.69
N VAL A 211 9.49 4.69 14.41
CA VAL A 211 8.29 4.22 13.72
C VAL A 211 8.23 2.69 13.66
N SER A 212 9.21 2.00 14.25
CA SER A 212 9.15 0.55 14.41
C SER A 212 7.99 0.15 15.32
N ASP A 213 7.37 -0.99 15.04
CA ASP A 213 6.23 -1.48 15.81
C ASP A 213 6.55 -1.63 17.29
N ARG A 214 7.78 -2.04 17.63
CA ARG A 214 8.24 -2.15 19.02
C ARG A 214 8.24 -0.81 19.75
N MET A 215 8.75 0.24 19.10
CA MET A 215 8.80 1.58 19.69
C MET A 215 7.41 2.19 19.81
N LEU A 216 6.55 2.02 18.81
CA LEU A 216 5.16 2.49 18.85
C LEU A 216 4.36 1.79 19.95
N VAL A 217 4.55 0.48 20.13
CA VAL A 217 3.91 -0.29 21.20
C VAL A 217 4.44 0.12 22.57
N MET A 218 5.74 0.38 22.70
CA MET A 218 6.33 0.91 23.93
C MET A 218 5.72 2.27 24.29
N PHE A 219 5.54 3.15 23.31
CA PHE A 219 4.89 4.45 23.50
C PHE A 219 3.43 4.31 23.95
N ILE A 220 2.64 3.46 23.29
CA ILE A 220 1.25 3.18 23.70
C ILE A 220 1.22 2.57 25.11
N SER A 221 2.14 1.67 25.43
CA SER A 221 2.23 1.05 26.76
C SER A 221 2.59 2.07 27.84
N ALA A 222 3.49 3.02 27.56
CA ALA A 222 3.81 4.11 28.48
C ALA A 222 2.59 5.03 28.69
N ALA A 223 1.86 5.37 27.62
CA ALA A 223 0.62 6.14 27.71
C ALA A 223 -0.46 5.39 28.52
N MET A 224 -0.55 4.07 28.38
CA MET A 224 -1.43 3.21 29.17
C MET A 224 -1.09 3.23 30.66
N VAL A 225 0.19 3.13 31.01
CA VAL A 225 0.64 3.26 32.41
C VAL A 225 0.29 4.64 32.96
N ALA A 226 0.49 5.72 32.19
CA ALA A 226 0.11 7.06 32.59
C ALA A 226 -1.42 7.19 32.82
N ALA A 227 -2.24 6.61 31.94
CA ALA A 227 -3.68 6.56 32.10
C ALA A 227 -4.11 5.73 33.32
N ALA A 228 -3.37 4.67 33.65
CA ALA A 228 -3.58 3.85 34.85
C ALA A 228 -3.32 4.65 36.12
N VAL A 229 -2.18 5.33 36.18
CA VAL A 229 -1.82 6.21 37.29
C VAL A 229 -2.86 7.32 37.44
N LEU A 230 -3.28 7.96 36.35
CA LEU A 230 -4.33 8.97 36.39
C LEU A 230 -5.65 8.42 36.95
N SER A 231 -6.07 7.23 36.49
CA SER A 231 -7.31 6.58 36.97
C SER A 231 -7.21 6.18 38.44
N LEU A 232 -6.03 5.76 38.90
CA LEU A 232 -5.77 5.49 40.31
C LEU A 232 -5.84 6.76 41.16
N VAL A 233 -5.26 7.86 40.69
CA VAL A 233 -5.33 9.16 41.37
C VAL A 233 -6.78 9.60 41.51
N VAL A 234 -7.56 9.56 40.42
CA VAL A 234 -9.00 9.90 40.46
C VAL A 234 -9.75 9.02 41.45
N ASN A 235 -9.54 7.69 41.43
CA ASN A 235 -10.16 6.77 42.38
C ASN A 235 -9.78 7.06 43.85
N ALA A 236 -8.59 7.61 44.10
CA ALA A 236 -8.11 7.94 45.44
C ALA A 236 -8.60 9.32 45.93
N THR A 237 -8.78 10.28 45.01
CA THR A 237 -9.16 11.66 45.36
C THR A 237 -10.66 11.90 45.32
N ASP A 238 -11.40 11.14 44.50
CA ASP A 238 -12.84 11.35 44.28
C ASP A 238 -13.65 10.18 44.83
N HIS A 239 -14.47 10.46 45.85
CA HIS A 239 -15.35 9.48 46.48
C HIS A 239 -16.38 8.87 45.52
N GLN A 240 -16.71 9.54 44.40
CA GLN A 240 -17.60 8.98 43.39
C GLN A 240 -16.98 7.84 42.60
N PHE A 241 -15.65 7.76 42.54
CA PHE A 241 -14.91 6.73 41.83
C PHE A 241 -14.15 5.78 42.76
N ALA A 242 -14.39 5.87 44.08
CA ALA A 242 -13.79 4.99 45.06
C ALA A 242 -14.18 3.51 44.82
N MET A 243 -13.22 2.60 45.02
CA MET A 243 -13.48 1.16 44.94
C MET A 243 -14.26 0.64 46.16
N ARG A 244 -14.12 1.31 47.31
CA ARG A 244 -14.80 0.97 48.56
C ARG A 244 -15.12 2.26 49.34
N PRO A 245 -16.41 2.55 49.63
CA PRO A 245 -17.61 1.86 49.14
C PRO A 245 -17.78 2.03 47.62
N VAL A 246 -18.40 1.05 46.94
CA VAL A 246 -18.66 1.13 45.49
C VAL A 246 -19.79 2.13 45.25
N ASN A 247 -19.52 3.14 44.43
CA ASN A 247 -20.55 4.06 43.96
C ASN A 247 -21.02 3.69 42.54
N THR A 248 -22.32 3.85 42.30
CA THR A 248 -22.98 3.58 41.01
C THR A 248 -23.55 4.85 40.38
N VAL A 249 -23.61 5.95 41.13
CA VAL A 249 -24.06 7.27 40.66
C VAL A 249 -22.83 8.07 40.26
N CYS A 250 -22.55 8.08 38.95
CA CYS A 250 -21.33 8.69 38.41
C CYS A 250 -21.66 10.05 37.81
N SER A 251 -21.10 11.14 38.35
CA SER A 251 -21.13 12.41 37.64
C SER A 251 -20.04 12.42 36.55
N PHE A 252 -20.38 12.88 35.35
CA PHE A 252 -19.50 12.77 34.18
C PHE A 252 -18.30 13.74 34.21
N ILE A 253 -18.17 14.61 35.22
CA ILE A 253 -17.54 15.92 34.98
C ILE A 253 -16.04 15.95 35.26
N TRP A 254 -15.53 15.35 36.35
CA TRP A 254 -14.11 15.55 36.71
C TRP A 254 -13.20 14.38 36.34
N GLY A 255 -13.58 13.14 36.67
CA GLY A 255 -12.75 11.95 36.41
C GLY A 255 -12.51 11.67 34.92
N PHE A 256 -13.49 11.96 34.07
CA PHE A 256 -13.43 11.70 32.62
C PHE A 256 -12.85 12.86 31.81
N LEU A 257 -12.74 14.05 32.39
CA LEU A 257 -12.38 15.28 31.68
C LEU A 257 -11.01 15.18 30.97
N PRO A 258 -9.92 14.71 31.62
CA PRO A 258 -8.61 14.72 30.98
C PRO A 258 -8.57 13.85 29.73
N ILE A 259 -9.17 12.66 29.79
CA ILE A 259 -9.19 11.72 28.68
C ILE A 259 -10.13 12.22 27.59
N THR A 260 -11.31 12.74 27.96
CA THR A 260 -12.26 13.31 27.00
C THR A 260 -11.68 14.52 26.26
N ALA A 261 -10.89 15.36 26.96
CA ALA A 261 -10.16 16.46 26.33
C ALA A 261 -9.12 15.94 25.33
N ILE A 262 -8.34 14.91 25.69
CA ILE A 262 -7.37 14.28 24.78
C ILE A 262 -8.07 13.67 23.57
N ILE A 263 -9.19 12.96 23.77
CA ILE A 263 -10.02 12.39 22.70
C ILE A 263 -10.47 13.50 21.75
N SER A 264 -10.99 14.60 22.30
CA SER A 264 -11.49 15.73 21.51
C SER A 264 -10.38 16.39 20.70
N VAL A 265 -9.22 16.66 21.30
CA VAL A 265 -8.05 17.19 20.57
C VAL A 265 -7.60 16.23 19.46
N CYS A 266 -7.60 14.92 19.74
CA CYS A 266 -7.25 13.92 18.72
C CYS A 266 -8.18 13.96 17.51
N PHE A 267 -9.49 13.95 17.73
CA PHE A 267 -10.50 13.92 16.65
C PHE A 267 -10.68 15.25 15.92
N PHE A 268 -10.63 16.38 16.61
CA PHE A 268 -10.90 17.67 15.98
C PHE A 268 -9.66 18.35 15.40
N ILE A 269 -8.46 17.99 15.87
CA ILE A 269 -7.22 18.65 15.44
C ILE A 269 -6.26 17.64 14.82
N VAL A 270 -5.86 16.60 15.57
CA VAL A 270 -4.74 15.74 15.17
C VAL A 270 -5.09 14.88 13.94
N PHE A 271 -6.22 14.17 13.97
CA PHE A 271 -6.62 13.30 12.85
C PHE A 271 -6.96 14.09 11.58
N PRO A 272 -7.70 15.22 11.62
CA PRO A 272 -7.90 16.06 10.43
C PRO A 272 -6.58 16.55 9.84
N LEU A 273 -5.60 16.91 10.66
CA LEU A 273 -4.26 17.29 10.18
C LEU A 273 -3.54 16.11 9.51
N PHE A 274 -3.62 14.90 10.08
CA PHE A 274 -3.08 13.69 9.45
C PHE A 274 -3.77 13.39 8.11
N LEU A 275 -5.10 13.42 8.06
CA LEU A 275 -5.86 13.18 6.84
C LEU A 275 -5.58 14.22 5.76
N TRP A 276 -5.47 15.50 6.15
CA TRP A 276 -5.09 16.57 5.23
C TRP A 276 -3.69 16.34 4.65
N ARG A 277 -2.72 15.96 5.49
CA ARG A 277 -1.37 15.61 5.04
C ARG A 277 -1.36 14.37 4.15
N LEU A 278 -2.22 13.39 4.41
CA LEU A 278 -2.34 12.15 3.64
C LEU A 278 -3.24 12.28 2.39
N ARG A 279 -3.89 13.43 2.15
CA ARG A 279 -4.92 13.57 1.09
C ARG A 279 -4.40 13.28 -0.32
N ASN A 280 -3.15 13.63 -0.59
CA ASN A 280 -2.53 13.48 -1.90
C ASN A 280 -1.88 12.09 -2.07
N HIS A 281 -1.87 11.28 -1.02
CA HIS A 281 -1.15 10.02 -1.00
C HIS A 281 -2.10 8.88 -1.31
N ARG A 282 -1.76 8.10 -2.34
CA ARG A 282 -2.50 6.90 -2.71
C ARG A 282 -1.94 5.76 -1.86
N ASP A 283 -2.83 4.96 -1.33
CA ASP A 283 -2.46 3.86 -0.45
C ASP A 283 -2.96 2.56 -1.08
N ALA A 284 -2.02 1.66 -1.38
CA ALA A 284 -2.31 0.38 -2.01
C ALA A 284 -2.97 -0.63 -1.05
N TYR A 285 -2.81 -0.44 0.26
CA TYR A 285 -3.27 -1.36 1.31
C TYR A 285 -4.58 -0.90 1.95
N GLY A 286 -5.01 0.34 1.69
CA GLY A 286 -6.28 0.88 2.16
C GLY A 286 -6.28 1.28 3.65
N ILE A 287 -5.12 1.38 4.28
CA ILE A 287 -4.89 2.02 5.59
C ILE A 287 -5.44 3.46 5.60
N ARG A 288 -5.24 4.23 4.53
CA ARG A 288 -5.81 5.58 4.40
C ARG A 288 -7.33 5.56 4.48
N HIS A 289 -7.98 4.62 3.79
CA HIS A 289 -9.43 4.52 3.84
C HIS A 289 -9.90 4.11 5.24
N ASP A 290 -9.18 3.19 5.90
CA ASP A 290 -9.43 2.84 7.30
C ASP A 290 -9.31 4.06 8.23
N LEU A 291 -8.25 4.87 8.08
CA LEU A 291 -8.08 6.11 8.86
C LEU A 291 -9.19 7.13 8.61
N ILE A 292 -9.61 7.34 7.35
CA ILE A 292 -10.72 8.25 7.00
C ILE A 292 -12.03 7.75 7.62
N ILE A 293 -12.31 6.45 7.55
CA ILE A 293 -13.51 5.86 8.14
C ILE A 293 -13.47 6.01 9.66
N CYS A 294 -12.35 5.67 10.31
CA CYS A 294 -12.19 5.79 11.76
C CYS A 294 -12.38 7.23 12.25
N ASP A 295 -11.82 8.21 11.53
CA ASP A 295 -11.92 9.63 11.89
C ASP A 295 -13.33 10.18 11.67
N THR A 296 -13.91 9.97 10.48
CA THR A 296 -15.25 10.50 10.16
C THR A 296 -16.33 9.87 11.04
N VAL A 297 -16.27 8.55 11.27
CA VAL A 297 -17.17 7.86 12.21
C VAL A 297 -16.92 8.33 13.64
N GLY A 298 -15.67 8.51 14.05
CA GLY A 298 -15.33 8.97 15.39
C GLY A 298 -15.85 10.37 15.69
N ILE A 299 -15.65 11.33 14.78
CA ILE A 299 -16.20 12.68 14.90
C ILE A 299 -17.73 12.65 14.94
N GLY A 300 -18.36 11.88 14.06
CA GLY A 300 -19.82 11.74 14.01
C GLY A 300 -20.41 11.15 15.29
N VAL A 301 -19.80 10.09 15.82
CA VAL A 301 -20.22 9.45 17.07
C VAL A 301 -19.95 10.35 18.27
N LEU A 302 -18.82 11.06 18.32
CA LEU A 302 -18.52 12.00 19.41
C LEU A 302 -19.54 13.14 19.44
N ALA A 303 -19.85 13.73 18.28
CA ALA A 303 -20.87 14.76 18.16
C ALA A 303 -22.25 14.24 18.59
N LEU A 304 -22.64 13.05 18.13
CA LEU A 304 -23.90 12.43 18.53
C LEU A 304 -23.95 12.14 20.03
N THR A 305 -22.86 11.67 20.62
CA THR A 305 -22.74 11.43 22.06
C THR A 305 -22.90 12.73 22.84
N LEU A 306 -22.26 13.83 22.41
CA LEU A 306 -22.39 15.14 23.04
C LEU A 306 -23.82 15.69 22.94
N VAL A 307 -24.45 15.61 21.77
CA VAL A 307 -25.85 16.03 21.58
C VAL A 307 -26.77 15.19 22.46
N TRP A 308 -26.58 13.87 22.49
CA TRP A 308 -27.35 12.97 23.34
C TRP A 308 -27.20 13.31 24.82
N VAL A 309 -25.98 13.68 25.24
CA VAL A 309 -25.70 14.01 26.62
C VAL A 309 -26.26 15.36 27.05
N GLN A 310 -26.25 16.36 26.16
CA GLN A 310 -26.65 17.73 26.50
C GLN A 310 -28.13 18.03 26.23
N VAL A 311 -28.76 17.35 25.27
CA VAL A 311 -30.11 17.69 24.80
C VAL A 311 -31.17 16.72 25.31
N LEU A 312 -30.83 15.44 25.49
CA LEU A 312 -31.81 14.36 25.70
C LEU A 312 -31.73 13.73 27.08
N HIS A 313 -31.71 14.55 28.13
CA HIS A 313 -31.56 14.08 29.53
C HIS A 313 -32.58 13.02 29.97
N GLU A 314 -33.85 13.12 29.53
CA GLU A 314 -34.87 12.13 29.85
C GLU A 314 -34.57 10.77 29.19
N THR A 315 -34.18 10.78 27.91
CA THR A 315 -33.87 9.58 27.15
C THR A 315 -32.59 8.89 27.63
N GLN A 316 -31.67 9.62 28.29
CA GLN A 316 -30.45 9.04 28.86
C GLN A 316 -30.71 7.94 29.89
N GLN A 317 -31.85 7.99 30.58
CA GLN A 317 -32.20 6.96 31.57
C GLN A 317 -32.57 5.62 30.92
N ILE A 318 -33.12 5.66 29.70
CA ILE A 318 -33.47 4.49 28.90
C ILE A 318 -32.23 3.98 28.18
N TRP A 319 -31.49 4.89 27.55
CA TRP A 319 -30.36 4.59 26.69
C TRP A 319 -29.19 5.56 26.96
N PRO A 320 -28.13 5.13 27.67
CA PRO A 320 -27.06 6.03 28.07
C PRO A 320 -26.21 6.44 26.85
N GLY A 321 -25.71 7.67 26.82
CA GLY A 321 -24.90 8.17 25.69
C GLY A 321 -23.66 7.31 25.37
N LEU A 322 -23.12 6.59 26.37
CA LEU A 322 -22.02 5.64 26.20
C LEU A 322 -22.36 4.45 25.26
N SER A 323 -23.63 4.19 24.96
CA SER A 323 -24.01 3.20 23.95
C SER A 323 -23.50 3.55 22.55
N TYR A 324 -23.41 4.84 22.21
CA TYR A 324 -22.91 5.28 20.90
C TYR A 324 -21.43 4.98 20.76
N ILE A 325 -20.71 4.95 21.88
CA ILE A 325 -19.31 4.56 21.91
C ILE A 325 -19.12 3.08 21.54
N TRP A 326 -20.07 2.19 21.89
CA TRP A 326 -20.09 0.82 21.37
C TRP A 326 -20.25 0.79 19.84
N LEU A 327 -21.13 1.63 19.27
CA LEU A 327 -21.29 1.75 17.82
C LEU A 327 -20.01 2.23 17.14
N TYR A 328 -19.28 3.17 17.74
CA TYR A 328 -17.96 3.56 17.28
C TYR A 328 -16.96 2.39 17.32
N ALA A 329 -16.91 1.66 18.44
CA ALA A 329 -15.99 0.55 18.62
C ALA A 329 -16.22 -0.57 17.58
N ILE A 330 -17.48 -0.92 17.28
CA ILE A 330 -17.78 -1.95 16.28
C ILE A 330 -17.44 -1.47 14.86
N LEU A 331 -17.71 -0.21 14.52
CA LEU A 331 -17.39 0.34 13.20
C LEU A 331 -15.88 0.39 12.95
N ILE A 332 -15.11 0.78 13.97
CA ILE A 332 -13.64 0.74 13.90
C ILE A 332 -13.13 -0.70 13.80
N HIS A 333 -13.69 -1.64 14.56
CA HIS A 333 -13.29 -3.04 14.46
C HIS A 333 -13.57 -3.61 13.05
N ILE A 334 -14.72 -3.25 12.47
CA ILE A 334 -15.07 -3.62 11.10
C ILE A 334 -14.05 -3.06 10.10
N SER A 335 -13.72 -1.76 10.19
CA SER A 335 -12.83 -1.11 9.23
C SER A 335 -11.38 -1.59 9.35
N SER A 336 -10.89 -1.81 10.58
CA SER A 336 -9.49 -2.09 10.87
C SER A 336 -9.11 -3.58 10.92
N VAL A 337 -10.06 -4.47 11.24
CA VAL A 337 -9.82 -5.92 11.34
C VAL A 337 -10.59 -6.69 10.27
N PHE A 338 -11.91 -6.51 10.21
CA PHE A 338 -12.77 -7.33 9.35
C PHE A 338 -12.55 -7.05 7.85
N VAL A 339 -12.54 -5.79 7.43
CA VAL A 339 -12.36 -5.43 6.01
C VAL A 339 -11.00 -5.90 5.47
N PRO A 340 -9.85 -5.67 6.13
CA PRO A 340 -8.57 -6.23 5.71
C PRO A 340 -8.57 -7.76 5.66
N LEU A 341 -9.19 -8.43 6.63
CA LEU A 341 -9.30 -9.89 6.65
C LEU A 341 -10.08 -10.42 5.43
N VAL A 342 -11.24 -9.84 5.12
CA VAL A 342 -12.05 -10.23 3.96
C VAL A 342 -11.30 -9.98 2.65
N ARG A 343 -10.59 -8.84 2.54
CA ARG A 343 -9.76 -8.54 1.36
C ARG A 343 -8.65 -9.56 1.18
N ALA A 344 -7.93 -9.90 2.25
CA ALA A 344 -6.87 -10.90 2.22
C ALA A 344 -7.40 -12.30 1.88
N TYR A 345 -8.59 -12.66 2.35
CA TYR A 345 -9.24 -13.92 2.01
C TYR A 345 -9.63 -13.98 0.53
N ARG A 346 -10.27 -12.93 0.00
CA ARG A 346 -10.63 -12.83 -1.41
C ARG A 346 -9.40 -12.88 -2.32
N HIS A 347 -8.33 -12.20 -1.94
CA HIS A 347 -7.07 -12.23 -2.68
C HIS A 347 -6.50 -13.64 -2.76
N SER A 348 -6.46 -14.36 -1.63
CA SER A 348 -6.00 -15.75 -1.58
C SER A 348 -6.82 -16.70 -2.45
N LYS A 349 -8.14 -16.50 -2.49
CA LYS A 349 -9.02 -17.31 -3.33
C LYS A 349 -8.78 -17.03 -4.81
N SER A 350 -8.56 -15.76 -5.17
CA SER A 350 -8.24 -15.37 -6.53
C SER A 350 -6.90 -15.91 -7.00
N THR A 351 -5.87 -15.91 -6.14
CA THR A 351 -4.55 -16.47 -6.49
C THR A 351 -4.64 -17.98 -6.64
N ALA A 352 -5.27 -18.69 -5.69
CA ALA A 352 -5.46 -20.14 -5.78
C ALA A 352 -6.24 -20.57 -7.03
N ALA A 353 -7.26 -19.80 -7.43
CA ALA A 353 -8.01 -20.05 -8.66
C ALA A 353 -7.15 -19.80 -9.92
N ALA A 354 -6.31 -18.75 -9.91
CA ALA A 354 -5.38 -18.48 -11.00
C ALA A 354 -4.31 -19.58 -11.13
N ASP A 355 -3.77 -20.05 -10.00
CA ASP A 355 -2.77 -21.12 -9.95
C ASP A 355 -3.38 -22.45 -10.44
N ALA A 356 -4.62 -22.76 -10.02
CA ALA A 356 -5.34 -23.93 -10.51
C ALA A 356 -5.63 -23.86 -12.02
N ALA A 357 -6.00 -22.68 -12.53
CA ALA A 357 -6.20 -22.47 -13.96
C ALA A 357 -4.90 -22.59 -14.76
N ALA A 358 -3.80 -22.07 -14.24
CA ALA A 358 -2.47 -22.20 -14.84
C ALA A 358 -2.01 -23.67 -14.86
N ALA A 359 -2.22 -24.41 -13.77
CA ALA A 359 -1.91 -25.83 -13.68
C ALA A 359 -2.75 -26.67 -14.67
N ALA A 360 -4.05 -26.37 -14.80
CA ALA A 360 -4.93 -27.03 -15.77
C ALA A 360 -4.49 -26.75 -17.23
N ALA A 361 -4.11 -25.51 -17.54
CA ALA A 361 -3.60 -25.15 -18.86
C ALA A 361 -2.27 -25.87 -19.18
N ALA A 362 -1.39 -26.00 -18.19
CA ALA A 362 -0.14 -26.76 -18.34
C ALA A 362 -0.40 -28.27 -18.57
N ALA A 363 -1.39 -28.84 -17.89
CA ALA A 363 -1.78 -30.25 -18.07
C ALA A 363 -2.46 -30.52 -19.42
N GLY A 364 -3.28 -29.59 -19.94
CA GLY A 364 -3.96 -29.72 -21.22
C GLY A 364 -3.02 -29.78 -22.43
N ASN A 365 -1.85 -29.15 -22.34
CA ASN A 365 -0.83 -29.20 -23.40
C ASN A 365 -0.04 -30.52 -23.46
N PHE A 366 -0.26 -31.44 -22.51
CA PHE A 366 0.38 -32.75 -22.47
C PHE A 366 -0.53 -33.90 -22.93
N ALA A 367 -1.73 -33.60 -23.45
CA ALA A 367 -2.54 -34.62 -24.08
C ALA A 367 -1.77 -35.20 -25.28
N PRO A 368 -1.39 -36.50 -25.26
CA PRO A 368 -0.65 -37.10 -26.34
C PRO A 368 -1.49 -37.00 -27.62
N SER A 369 -0.89 -36.42 -28.65
CA SER A 369 -1.40 -36.43 -30.03
C SER A 369 -1.40 -37.86 -30.58
N SER A 370 -2.18 -38.76 -30.00
CA SER A 370 -2.40 -40.12 -30.51
C SER A 370 -3.72 -40.14 -31.26
N ALA A 371 -3.60 -40.31 -32.57
CA ALA A 371 -4.65 -40.68 -33.53
C ALA A 371 -5.76 -39.66 -33.78
N GLN A 372 -5.51 -38.70 -34.68
CA GLN A 372 -6.58 -38.19 -35.54
C GLN A 372 -6.94 -39.28 -36.57
N PRO A 373 -8.18 -39.79 -36.59
CA PRO A 373 -8.70 -40.54 -37.73
C PRO A 373 -9.00 -39.56 -38.86
N HIS A 374 -8.43 -39.80 -40.04
CA HIS A 374 -8.87 -39.17 -41.27
C HIS A 374 -10.36 -39.49 -41.52
N SER A 375 -11.22 -38.48 -41.54
CA SER A 375 -12.52 -38.58 -42.23
C SER A 375 -12.86 -37.26 -42.92
N THR A 376 -12.61 -37.28 -44.23
CA THR A 376 -13.38 -36.69 -45.34
C THR A 376 -14.51 -35.70 -45.01
N ALA A 377 -14.28 -34.46 -45.47
CA ALA A 377 -15.18 -33.55 -46.18
C ALA A 377 -16.70 -33.84 -46.15
N THR A 378 -17.48 -32.86 -45.66
CA THR A 378 -18.64 -32.35 -46.42
C THR A 378 -18.94 -30.90 -46.02
N ASP A 379 -18.98 -30.04 -47.03
CA ASP A 379 -19.41 -28.65 -47.00
C ASP A 379 -20.81 -28.46 -46.43
N ARG A 380 -20.97 -27.46 -45.56
CA ARG A 380 -22.13 -26.55 -45.60
C ARG A 380 -21.86 -25.26 -44.82
N GLN A 381 -21.53 -24.23 -45.59
CA GLN A 381 -21.71 -22.83 -45.24
C GLN A 381 -23.20 -22.55 -44.96
N ALA A 382 -23.49 -21.93 -43.82
CA ALA A 382 -24.64 -21.04 -43.70
C ALA A 382 -24.31 -19.92 -42.71
N ALA A 383 -24.31 -18.71 -43.25
CA ALA A 383 -24.00 -17.46 -42.57
C ALA A 383 -24.90 -17.24 -41.35
N THR A 384 -24.29 -16.88 -40.22
CA THR A 384 -25.00 -16.20 -39.13
C THR A 384 -24.12 -15.08 -38.59
N ALA A 385 -24.71 -13.90 -38.55
CA ALA A 385 -24.05 -12.62 -38.29
C ALA A 385 -23.22 -12.62 -37.01
N SER A 386 -21.94 -12.35 -37.19
CA SER A 386 -20.93 -12.18 -36.15
C SER A 386 -21.18 -10.89 -35.36
N ALA A 387 -21.84 -11.02 -34.20
CA ALA A 387 -21.70 -10.04 -33.14
C ALA A 387 -20.21 -9.96 -32.74
N PRO A 388 -19.65 -8.76 -32.45
CA PRO A 388 -18.30 -8.63 -31.96
C PRO A 388 -18.23 -9.21 -30.54
N VAL A 389 -17.98 -10.52 -30.46
CA VAL A 389 -17.61 -11.19 -29.23
C VAL A 389 -16.38 -10.47 -28.72
N ALA A 390 -16.54 -9.69 -27.65
CA ALA A 390 -15.46 -9.02 -26.96
C ALA A 390 -14.48 -10.10 -26.51
N ALA A 391 -13.46 -10.34 -27.32
CA ALA A 391 -12.50 -11.40 -27.11
C ALA A 391 -11.89 -11.20 -25.72
N PRO A 392 -12.00 -12.19 -24.81
CA PRO A 392 -11.39 -12.09 -23.51
C PRO A 392 -9.89 -11.87 -23.73
N SER A 393 -9.43 -10.67 -23.36
CA SER A 393 -8.03 -10.26 -23.58
C SER A 393 -7.12 -11.29 -22.94
N HIS A 394 -6.46 -12.10 -23.78
CA HIS A 394 -5.70 -13.28 -23.34
C HIS A 394 -4.60 -12.86 -22.35
N PRO A 395 -4.39 -13.58 -21.23
CA PRO A 395 -3.36 -13.27 -20.24
C PRO A 395 -1.97 -13.05 -20.84
N LEU A 396 -1.63 -13.83 -21.88
CA LEU A 396 -0.38 -13.73 -22.64
C LEU A 396 -0.17 -12.35 -23.28
N ARG A 397 -1.24 -11.73 -23.83
CA ARG A 397 -1.15 -10.40 -24.45
C ARG A 397 -0.85 -9.32 -23.42
N ARG A 398 -1.39 -9.45 -22.20
CA ARG A 398 -1.11 -8.52 -21.11
C ARG A 398 0.32 -8.65 -20.58
N GLN A 399 0.83 -9.88 -20.51
CA GLN A 399 2.22 -10.14 -20.12
C GLN A 399 3.20 -9.62 -21.18
N ALA A 400 2.93 -9.82 -22.47
CA ALA A 400 3.73 -9.25 -23.55
C ALA A 400 3.74 -7.70 -23.50
N ALA A 401 2.58 -7.08 -23.24
CA ALA A 401 2.50 -5.64 -23.06
C ALA A 401 3.28 -5.15 -21.82
N PHE A 402 3.28 -5.92 -20.73
CA PHE A 402 4.08 -5.62 -19.55
C PHE A 402 5.57 -5.65 -19.87
N THR A 403 6.06 -6.71 -20.51
CA THR A 403 7.45 -6.81 -20.95
C THR A 403 7.85 -5.62 -21.83
N ALA A 404 7.02 -5.32 -22.84
CA ALA A 404 7.26 -4.17 -23.73
C ALA A 404 7.28 -2.83 -22.97
N ALA A 405 6.45 -2.68 -21.93
CA ALA A 405 6.42 -1.49 -21.10
C ALA A 405 7.64 -1.38 -20.16
N LEU A 406 8.21 -2.50 -19.70
CA LEU A 406 9.46 -2.51 -18.94
C LEU A 406 10.68 -2.20 -19.81
N ASP A 407 10.68 -2.64 -21.07
CA ASP A 407 11.77 -2.39 -22.01
C ASP A 407 11.73 -0.96 -22.59
N ASN A 408 10.56 -0.33 -22.60
CA ASN A 408 10.43 1.08 -22.97
C ASN A 408 10.79 1.98 -21.76
N PRO A 409 11.87 2.78 -21.82
CA PRO A 409 12.31 3.58 -20.68
C PRO A 409 11.26 4.59 -20.22
N THR A 410 10.48 5.16 -21.14
CA THR A 410 9.44 6.14 -20.81
C THR A 410 8.28 5.48 -20.07
N GLU A 411 7.80 4.33 -20.55
CA GLU A 411 6.73 3.59 -19.87
C GLU A 411 7.20 2.99 -18.55
N TYR A 412 8.43 2.49 -18.49
CA TYR A 412 9.02 2.02 -17.23
C TYR A 412 9.07 3.14 -16.19
N GLN A 413 9.45 4.37 -16.56
CA GLN A 413 9.39 5.51 -15.64
C GLN A 413 7.96 5.83 -15.17
N ARG A 414 6.95 5.69 -16.04
CA ARG A 414 5.53 5.86 -15.64
C ARG A 414 5.09 4.77 -14.67
N ILE A 415 5.44 3.51 -14.93
CA ILE A 415 5.19 2.37 -14.04
C ILE A 415 5.90 2.59 -12.70
N ARG A 416 7.15 3.06 -12.72
CA ARG A 416 7.92 3.38 -11.52
C ARG A 416 7.26 4.47 -10.70
N ALA A 417 6.88 5.58 -11.30
CA ALA A 417 6.16 6.67 -10.62
C ALA A 417 4.83 6.16 -10.03
N PHE A 418 4.15 5.26 -10.73
CA PHE A 418 2.95 4.61 -10.23
C PHE A 418 3.25 3.67 -9.05
N ALA A 419 4.34 2.88 -9.09
CA ALA A 419 4.79 2.02 -8.00
C ALA A 419 5.10 2.83 -6.72
N VAL A 420 5.70 4.02 -6.86
CA VAL A 420 5.89 4.98 -5.76
C VAL A 420 4.55 5.36 -5.13
N SER A 421 3.55 5.65 -5.95
CA SER A 421 2.20 5.96 -5.47
C SER A 421 1.50 4.76 -4.82
N CYS A 422 1.99 3.55 -5.02
CA CYS A 422 1.47 2.33 -4.41
C CYS A 422 2.28 1.85 -3.20
N LEU A 423 3.31 2.58 -2.76
CA LEU A 423 4.24 2.10 -1.72
C LEU A 423 4.83 0.72 -2.07
N CYS A 424 5.20 0.55 -3.34
CA CYS A 424 5.87 -0.65 -3.87
C CYS A 424 7.20 -0.27 -4.56
N THR A 425 7.90 0.75 -4.08
CA THR A 425 9.14 1.22 -4.72
C THR A 425 10.29 0.25 -4.58
N GLU A 426 10.25 -0.60 -3.54
CA GLU A 426 11.23 -1.65 -3.30
C GLU A 426 11.32 -2.60 -4.51
N LEU A 427 10.20 -2.87 -5.18
CA LEU A 427 10.16 -3.71 -6.38
C LEU A 427 10.98 -3.08 -7.52
N THR A 428 10.75 -1.79 -7.80
CA THR A 428 11.44 -1.09 -8.90
C THR A 428 12.88 -0.76 -8.54
N ALA A 429 13.17 -0.41 -7.29
CA ALA A 429 14.52 -0.17 -6.80
C ALA A 429 15.38 -1.43 -6.86
N PHE A 430 14.81 -2.60 -6.53
CA PHE A 430 15.50 -3.88 -6.71
C PHE A 430 15.85 -4.12 -8.19
N LEU A 431 14.88 -3.93 -9.10
CA LEU A 431 15.12 -4.16 -10.54
C LEU A 431 16.21 -3.23 -11.07
N GLU A 432 16.24 -1.96 -10.67
CA GLU A 432 17.31 -1.03 -11.03
C GLU A 432 18.68 -1.52 -10.53
N LYS A 433 18.78 -1.97 -9.27
CA LYS A 433 20.03 -2.49 -8.71
C LYS A 433 20.47 -3.80 -9.38
N TYR A 434 19.52 -4.66 -9.74
CA TYR A 434 19.77 -5.88 -10.50
C TYR A 434 20.28 -5.56 -11.93
N GLN A 435 19.69 -4.58 -12.62
CA GLN A 435 20.20 -4.14 -13.93
C GLN A 435 21.60 -3.55 -13.85
N ALA A 436 21.89 -2.76 -12.80
CA ALA A 436 23.23 -2.22 -12.57
C ALA A 436 24.26 -3.35 -12.34
N LEU A 437 23.92 -4.33 -11.49
CA LEU A 437 24.76 -5.51 -11.26
C LEU A 437 24.97 -6.32 -12.54
N LYS A 438 23.93 -6.47 -13.37
CA LYS A 438 24.02 -7.14 -14.67
C LYS A 438 25.00 -6.42 -15.60
N ALA A 439 24.89 -5.11 -15.73
CA ALA A 439 25.78 -4.31 -16.57
C ALA A 439 27.25 -4.40 -16.09
N GLU A 440 27.47 -4.33 -14.78
CA GLU A 440 28.82 -4.45 -14.18
C GLU A 440 29.41 -5.85 -14.40
N THR A 441 28.59 -6.89 -14.27
CA THR A 441 28.99 -8.28 -14.53
C THR A 441 29.39 -8.47 -16.00
N LEU A 442 28.61 -7.90 -16.93
CA LEU A 442 28.92 -7.94 -18.37
C LEU A 442 30.22 -7.19 -18.68
N ALA A 443 30.44 -6.02 -18.07
CA ALA A 443 31.64 -5.22 -18.27
C ALA A 443 32.92 -5.90 -17.75
N LEU A 444 32.85 -6.63 -16.64
CA LEU A 444 33.98 -7.39 -16.10
C LEU A 444 34.22 -8.69 -16.88
N SER A 445 33.17 -9.33 -17.36
CA SER A 445 33.27 -10.62 -18.07
C SER A 445 33.69 -10.48 -19.53
N LEU A 446 33.34 -9.36 -20.16
CA LEU A 446 33.67 -9.07 -21.55
C LEU A 446 34.79 -8.04 -21.56
N SER A 447 36.01 -8.47 -21.92
CA SER A 447 37.19 -7.60 -22.07
C SER A 447 36.82 -6.19 -22.55
N ALA A 448 37.33 -5.17 -21.84
CA ALA A 448 36.91 -3.76 -21.91
C ALA A 448 36.72 -3.18 -23.33
N LYS A 449 37.40 -3.75 -24.33
CA LYS A 449 37.36 -3.30 -25.73
C LYS A 449 36.01 -3.55 -26.44
N LYS A 450 35.11 -4.37 -25.88
CA LYS A 450 33.81 -4.71 -26.51
C LYS A 450 32.58 -4.11 -25.80
N VAL A 451 32.78 -3.36 -24.72
CA VAL A 451 31.69 -2.91 -23.83
C VAL A 451 30.99 -1.65 -24.35
N GLN A 452 31.67 -0.80 -25.13
CA GLN A 452 31.15 0.51 -25.55
C GLN A 452 29.94 0.46 -26.49
N ASP A 453 29.74 -0.65 -27.21
CA ASP A 453 28.63 -0.80 -28.16
C ASP A 453 27.49 -1.68 -27.63
N MET A 454 27.48 -2.00 -26.33
CA MET A 454 26.50 -2.95 -25.83
C MET A 454 25.10 -2.31 -25.74
N PRO A 455 24.09 -2.86 -26.45
CA PRO A 455 22.72 -2.34 -26.36
C PRO A 455 22.20 -2.46 -24.94
N THR A 456 21.36 -1.50 -24.52
CA THR A 456 20.63 -1.57 -23.25
C THR A 456 19.89 -2.91 -23.16
N THR A 457 20.37 -3.79 -22.28
CA THR A 457 19.80 -5.13 -22.13
C THR A 457 18.40 -5.03 -21.50
N SER A 458 17.43 -5.74 -22.06
CA SER A 458 16.06 -5.84 -21.52
C SER A 458 16.05 -6.17 -20.03
N ILE A 459 15.11 -5.58 -19.28
CA ILE A 459 14.94 -5.86 -17.85
C ILE A 459 14.58 -7.32 -17.60
N MET A 460 13.89 -7.94 -18.57
CA MET A 460 13.43 -9.33 -18.51
C MET A 460 14.55 -10.36 -18.70
N LEU A 461 15.67 -9.98 -19.33
CA LEU A 461 16.79 -10.89 -19.56
C LEU A 461 17.59 -11.12 -18.27
N SER A 462 17.92 -12.39 -18.00
CA SER A 462 18.77 -12.76 -16.87
C SER A 462 20.21 -12.31 -17.13
N ILE A 463 21.03 -12.31 -16.08
CA ILE A 463 22.46 -12.02 -16.24
C ILE A 463 23.10 -13.06 -17.18
N VAL A 464 22.72 -14.34 -17.02
CA VAL A 464 23.19 -15.43 -17.88
C VAL A 464 22.76 -15.25 -19.34
N ASP A 465 21.48 -14.95 -19.57
CA ASP A 465 20.97 -14.79 -20.94
C ASP A 465 21.58 -13.55 -21.62
N ALA A 466 21.77 -12.47 -20.86
CA ALA A 466 22.45 -11.28 -21.36
C ALA A 466 23.92 -11.57 -21.71
N MET A 467 24.62 -12.37 -20.90
CA MET A 467 25.98 -12.82 -21.21
C MET A 467 26.04 -13.71 -22.44
N ALA A 468 25.12 -14.67 -22.56
CA ALA A 468 25.02 -15.55 -23.71
C ALA A 468 24.73 -14.77 -25.00
N ALA A 469 23.85 -13.76 -24.93
CA ALA A 469 23.56 -12.88 -26.06
C ALA A 469 24.77 -12.01 -26.45
N ALA A 470 25.51 -11.50 -25.46
CA ALA A 470 26.67 -10.64 -25.69
C ALA A 470 27.91 -11.40 -26.21
N ALA A 471 28.07 -12.65 -25.79
CA ALA A 471 29.17 -13.51 -26.20
C ALA A 471 28.72 -14.97 -26.41
N PRO A 472 28.12 -15.26 -27.57
CA PRO A 472 27.61 -16.61 -27.91
C PRO A 472 28.69 -17.71 -27.80
N ALA A 473 29.97 -17.35 -27.94
CA ALA A 473 31.10 -18.26 -27.83
C ALA A 473 31.28 -18.89 -26.43
N LEU A 474 30.69 -18.33 -25.37
CA LEU A 474 30.70 -18.93 -24.02
C LEU A 474 29.61 -20.02 -23.83
N GLY A 475 28.84 -20.33 -24.88
CA GLY A 475 27.47 -20.86 -24.87
C GLY A 475 27.12 -22.22 -24.27
N THR A 476 27.96 -22.87 -23.47
CA THR A 476 27.56 -24.12 -22.77
C THR A 476 28.02 -24.25 -21.32
N SER A 477 29.00 -23.46 -20.87
CA SER A 477 29.55 -23.56 -19.51
C SER A 477 29.09 -22.44 -18.56
N THR A 478 28.03 -21.71 -18.91
CA THR A 478 27.56 -20.55 -18.12
C THR A 478 26.92 -20.93 -16.78
N ARG A 479 26.38 -22.14 -16.62
CA ARG A 479 25.76 -22.59 -15.35
C ARG A 479 26.74 -22.77 -14.19
N SER A 480 28.03 -22.96 -14.46
CA SER A 480 29.06 -23.04 -13.43
C SER A 480 29.78 -21.72 -13.19
N MET A 481 29.37 -20.63 -13.86
CA MET A 481 30.00 -19.33 -13.67
C MET A 481 29.62 -18.74 -12.31
N GLN A 482 30.65 -18.29 -11.60
CA GLN A 482 30.51 -17.49 -10.41
C GLN A 482 30.62 -16.01 -10.77
N PHE A 483 29.98 -15.16 -9.97
CA PHE A 483 30.20 -13.73 -10.07
C PHE A 483 31.69 -13.39 -9.86
N PRO A 484 32.23 -12.39 -10.58
CA PRO A 484 33.53 -11.81 -10.27
C PRO A 484 33.62 -11.41 -8.80
N ARG A 485 34.78 -11.64 -8.16
CA ARG A 485 34.98 -11.40 -6.72
C ARG A 485 34.76 -9.94 -6.34
N GLU A 486 35.02 -9.05 -7.29
CA GLU A 486 34.83 -7.61 -7.22
C GLU A 486 33.36 -7.23 -6.94
N LEU A 487 32.41 -8.09 -7.34
CA LEU A 487 30.97 -7.85 -7.16
C LEU A 487 30.39 -8.46 -5.89
N ALA A 488 31.20 -9.18 -5.09
CA ALA A 488 30.73 -9.87 -3.90
C ALA A 488 30.06 -8.93 -2.89
N ASP A 489 30.62 -7.73 -2.70
CA ASP A 489 30.07 -6.72 -1.79
C ASP A 489 28.77 -6.11 -2.31
N THR A 490 28.67 -5.89 -3.62
CA THR A 490 27.44 -5.42 -4.28
C THR A 490 26.32 -6.44 -4.11
N ILE A 491 26.60 -7.73 -4.29
CA ILE A 491 25.63 -8.83 -4.09
C ILE A 491 25.19 -8.92 -2.63
N LYS A 492 26.13 -8.87 -1.68
CA LYS A 492 25.82 -8.82 -0.25
C LYS A 492 24.93 -7.62 0.08
N SER A 493 25.22 -6.46 -0.50
CA SER A 493 24.39 -5.26 -0.33
C SER A 493 22.98 -5.44 -0.91
N VAL A 494 22.80 -6.13 -2.05
CA VAL A 494 21.45 -6.48 -2.56
C VAL A 494 20.69 -7.34 -1.54
N TYR A 495 21.36 -8.33 -0.94
CA TYR A 495 20.74 -9.17 0.09
C TYR A 495 20.30 -8.37 1.32
N TRP A 496 21.19 -7.57 1.91
CA TRP A 496 20.88 -6.78 3.09
C TRP A 496 19.82 -5.71 2.84
N ASP A 497 19.76 -5.15 1.63
CA ASP A 497 18.77 -4.13 1.29
C ASP A 497 17.39 -4.72 0.98
N PHE A 498 17.33 -5.85 0.28
CA PHE A 498 16.08 -6.32 -0.34
C PHE A 498 15.62 -7.72 0.09
N VAL A 499 16.49 -8.55 0.67
CA VAL A 499 16.18 -9.95 1.00
C VAL A 499 16.12 -10.17 2.51
N ASP A 500 16.95 -9.47 3.28
CA ASP A 500 16.93 -9.56 4.74
C ASP A 500 15.56 -9.09 5.29
N PRO A 501 14.82 -9.94 6.02
CA PRO A 501 13.54 -9.56 6.65
C PRO A 501 13.65 -8.39 7.62
N SER A 502 14.85 -8.08 8.11
CA SER A 502 15.09 -6.92 8.98
C SER A 502 15.19 -5.61 8.21
N SER A 503 15.38 -5.68 6.89
CA SER A 503 15.49 -4.51 6.03
C SER A 503 14.15 -3.81 5.85
N TYR A 504 14.21 -2.48 5.84
CA TYR A 504 13.06 -1.64 5.51
C TYR A 504 12.58 -1.81 4.06
N SER A 505 13.49 -2.15 3.14
CA SER A 505 13.18 -2.40 1.73
C SER A 505 13.11 -3.89 1.42
N SER A 506 12.93 -4.73 2.45
CA SER A 506 12.73 -6.17 2.28
C SER A 506 11.56 -6.42 1.32
N LEU A 507 11.87 -7.15 0.26
CA LEU A 507 10.89 -7.69 -0.66
C LEU A 507 10.12 -8.81 0.02
N ASN A 508 8.90 -9.06 -0.44
CA ASN A 508 8.10 -10.21 -0.01
C ASN A 508 8.50 -11.48 -0.77
N ALA A 509 9.81 -11.76 -0.80
CA ALA A 509 10.35 -12.94 -1.48
C ALA A 509 9.94 -14.24 -0.77
N SER A 510 9.87 -15.33 -1.52
CA SER A 510 9.62 -16.65 -0.97
C SER A 510 10.65 -17.01 0.11
N PRO A 511 10.24 -17.58 1.25
CA PRO A 511 11.16 -18.05 2.27
C PRO A 511 12.18 -19.08 1.76
N THR A 512 11.87 -19.78 0.67
CA THR A 512 12.81 -20.71 0.02
C THR A 512 13.90 -19.94 -0.72
N VAL A 513 13.51 -18.96 -1.56
CA VAL A 513 14.45 -18.08 -2.28
C VAL A 513 15.34 -17.30 -1.32
N ALA A 514 14.76 -16.68 -0.29
CA ALA A 514 15.52 -15.91 0.69
C ALA A 514 16.52 -16.77 1.47
N ARG A 515 16.15 -18.01 1.86
CA ARG A 515 17.08 -18.95 2.52
C ARG A 515 18.15 -19.46 1.56
N HIS A 516 17.80 -19.71 0.31
CA HIS A 516 18.75 -20.13 -0.72
C HIS A 516 19.82 -19.06 -0.95
N ILE A 517 19.40 -17.81 -1.16
CA ILE A 517 20.30 -16.67 -1.35
C ILE A 517 21.19 -16.49 -0.11
N LYS A 518 20.60 -16.51 1.10
CA LYS A 518 21.35 -16.39 2.35
C LYS A 518 22.43 -17.47 2.46
N SER A 519 22.06 -18.73 2.25
CA SER A 519 22.97 -19.88 2.34
C SER A 519 24.18 -19.72 1.41
N LYS A 520 23.94 -19.30 0.16
CA LYS A 520 24.97 -19.07 -0.86
C LYS A 520 25.88 -17.88 -0.52
N ILE A 521 25.33 -16.81 0.05
CA ILE A 521 26.10 -15.67 0.54
C ILE A 521 26.97 -16.06 1.75
N ASP A 522 26.41 -16.81 2.70
CA ASP A 522 27.12 -17.27 3.89
C ASP A 522 28.26 -18.24 3.54
N SER A 523 28.08 -19.08 2.51
CA SER A 523 29.12 -19.99 2.00
C SER A 523 30.09 -19.31 1.02
N ASN A 524 29.89 -18.03 0.70
CA ASN A 524 30.62 -17.29 -0.34
C ASN A 524 30.64 -18.00 -1.71
N ASP A 525 29.59 -18.80 -2.00
CA ASP A 525 29.38 -19.44 -3.30
C ASP A 525 28.35 -18.60 -4.04
N LEU A 526 28.82 -17.70 -4.90
CA LEU A 526 28.00 -16.69 -5.57
C LEU A 526 27.81 -17.05 -7.05
N PRO A 527 26.94 -18.03 -7.38
CA PRO A 527 26.66 -18.37 -8.78
C PRO A 527 26.01 -17.17 -9.46
N ILE A 528 26.26 -17.00 -10.75
CA ILE A 528 25.73 -15.87 -11.51
C ILE A 528 24.20 -15.80 -11.56
N THR A 529 23.54 -16.96 -11.38
CA THR A 529 22.08 -17.09 -11.33
C THR A 529 21.46 -16.83 -9.96
N LEU A 530 22.28 -16.49 -8.95
CA LEU A 530 21.86 -16.38 -7.54
C LEU A 530 20.62 -15.49 -7.33
N LEU A 531 20.50 -14.41 -8.12
CA LEU A 531 19.44 -13.42 -7.98
C LEU A 531 18.33 -13.55 -9.03
N ASP A 532 18.42 -14.50 -9.97
CA ASP A 532 17.47 -14.64 -11.07
C ASP A 532 16.09 -15.08 -10.58
N GLU A 533 16.05 -16.04 -9.65
CA GLU A 533 14.80 -16.51 -9.04
C GLU A 533 14.10 -15.38 -8.26
N LEU A 534 14.86 -14.57 -7.53
CA LEU A 534 14.33 -13.38 -6.84
C LEU A 534 13.81 -12.34 -7.83
N ARG A 535 14.53 -12.11 -8.93
CA ARG A 535 14.09 -11.20 -9.99
C ARG A 535 12.77 -11.65 -10.59
N ASP A 536 12.59 -12.94 -10.84
CA ASP A 536 11.35 -13.47 -11.42
C ASP A 536 10.16 -13.29 -10.47
N GLU A 537 10.36 -13.51 -9.16
CA GLU A 537 9.34 -13.19 -8.16
C GLU A 537 9.00 -11.69 -8.11
N VAL A 538 10.01 -10.82 -8.21
CA VAL A 538 9.80 -9.36 -8.24
C VAL A 538 9.06 -8.92 -9.49
N LEU A 539 9.39 -9.47 -10.66
CA LEU A 539 8.68 -9.19 -11.91
C LEU A 539 7.22 -9.66 -11.83
N ALA A 540 6.97 -10.83 -11.24
CA ALA A 540 5.62 -11.33 -11.00
C ALA A 540 4.81 -10.42 -10.04
N MET A 541 5.42 -9.98 -8.94
CA MET A 541 4.81 -9.00 -8.02
C MET A 541 4.55 -7.66 -8.70
N LEU A 542 5.50 -7.14 -9.48
CA LEU A 542 5.36 -5.88 -10.18
C LEU A 542 4.24 -5.96 -11.23
N TYR A 543 4.13 -7.08 -11.96
CA TYR A 543 3.05 -7.32 -12.89
C TYR A 543 1.69 -7.35 -12.19
N THR A 544 1.54 -8.22 -11.18
CA THR A 544 0.26 -8.49 -10.52
C THR A 544 -0.22 -7.32 -9.68
N ASP A 545 0.65 -6.74 -8.85
CA ASP A 545 0.26 -5.73 -7.85
C ASP A 545 0.30 -4.30 -8.39
N VAL A 546 1.21 -4.00 -9.31
CA VAL A 546 1.45 -2.63 -9.79
C VAL A 546 0.90 -2.45 -11.20
N TYR A 547 1.35 -3.25 -12.17
CA TYR A 547 1.05 -3.02 -13.58
C TYR A 547 -0.44 -3.22 -13.91
N THR A 548 -1.10 -4.26 -13.37
CA THR A 548 -2.55 -4.45 -13.61
C THR A 548 -3.38 -3.26 -13.11
N ARG A 549 -2.99 -2.65 -11.98
CA ARG A 549 -3.64 -1.46 -11.42
C ARG A 549 -3.32 -0.21 -12.24
N TYR A 550 -2.09 -0.11 -12.74
CA TYR A 550 -1.66 0.96 -13.65
C TYR A 550 -2.51 0.97 -14.92
N ILE A 551 -2.67 -0.18 -15.59
CA ILE A 551 -3.47 -0.28 -16.82
C ILE A 551 -4.95 0.02 -16.55
N ARG A 552 -5.53 -0.53 -15.47
CA ARG A 552 -6.93 -0.22 -15.10
C ARG A 552 -7.14 1.28 -14.90
N ARG A 553 -6.15 1.98 -14.37
CA ARG A 553 -6.21 3.43 -14.16
C ARG A 553 -6.12 4.22 -15.46
N GLN A 554 -5.37 3.75 -16.46
CA GLN A 554 -5.29 4.41 -17.77
C GLN A 554 -6.59 4.31 -18.56
N GLN A 555 -7.49 3.39 -18.18
CA GLN A 555 -8.80 3.19 -18.81
C GLN A 555 -9.92 4.04 -18.21
N ILE A 556 -9.68 4.68 -17.05
CA ILE A 556 -10.61 5.57 -16.35
C ILE A 556 -10.17 7.01 -16.63
#